data_AF-A0A0D2KN27-F1
#
_entry.id   AF-A0A0D2KN27-F1
#
_cell.length_a   1.000
_cell.length_b   1.000
_cell.length_c   1.000
_cell.angle_alpha   90.00
_cell.angle_beta   90.00
_cell.angle_gamma   90.00
#
_symmetry.space_group_name_H-M   'P 1'
#
loop_
_entity.id
_entity.type
_entity.pdbx_description
1 polymer ?
#
loop_
_entity_poly.entity_id
_entity_poly.type
_entity_poly.pdbx_seq_one_letter_code
_entity_poly.pdbx_strand_id
1 'polypeptide(L)'
;MQLQQKRFLNIHEYQGAQLMAKFGINVPDGAPAFTVADVAKEAEKYKDEKGEVVLKSQILAGGRGLGKFTNGLQGGVHICTAAKASELAKQMLGGTLVTKQTGPAGKPVGTLYVARKMKLKREMYFAILLDRKTAGPIMIGCRHYRRPGAHVC
;
A
#
# COMPACT_ATOMS: atom_id res chain seq x y z
N MET A 1 25.52 -23.67 11.64
CA MET A 1 24.13 -23.19 11.48
C MET A 1 24.14 -21.67 11.49
N GLN A 2 23.72 -21.01 10.42
CA GLN A 2 23.51 -19.55 10.45
C GLN A 2 22.21 -19.26 11.22
N LEU A 3 22.32 -18.61 12.38
CA LEU A 3 21.17 -18.11 13.12
C LEU A 3 20.43 -17.07 12.24
N GLN A 4 19.27 -17.46 11.71
CA GLN A 4 18.45 -16.55 10.92
C GLN A 4 17.82 -15.52 11.85
N GLN A 5 18.18 -14.25 11.70
CA GLN A 5 17.60 -13.15 12.47
C GLN A 5 16.07 -13.16 12.33
N LYS A 6 15.36 -13.37 13.45
CA LYS A 6 13.90 -13.32 13.51
C LYS A 6 13.47 -11.87 13.76
N ARG A 7 12.78 -11.26 12.80
CA ARG A 7 12.25 -9.89 12.93
C ARG A 7 10.83 -9.97 13.49
N PHE A 8 10.60 -9.38 14.65
CA PHE A 8 9.30 -9.37 15.33
C PHE A 8 8.41 -8.19 14.95
N LEU A 9 8.89 -7.29 14.10
CA LEU A 9 8.16 -6.08 13.72
C LEU A 9 7.86 -6.07 12.22
N ASN A 10 6.58 -5.91 11.91
CA ASN A 10 6.09 -5.54 10.59
C ASN A 10 5.16 -4.36 10.79
N ILE A 11 5.30 -3.33 9.95
CA ILE A 11 4.43 -2.15 9.96
C ILE A 11 3.66 -2.06 8.65
N HIS A 12 2.48 -1.47 8.71
CA HIS A 12 1.67 -1.19 7.53
C HIS A 12 2.25 -0.02 6.71
N GLU A 13 1.82 0.10 5.45
CA GLU A 13 2.27 1.15 4.54
C GLU A 13 2.00 2.54 5.11
N TYR A 14 0.81 2.78 5.67
CA TYR A 14 0.47 4.08 6.26
C TYR A 14 1.37 4.43 7.46
N GLN A 15 1.76 3.44 8.28
CA GLN A 15 2.64 3.65 9.44
C GLN A 15 4.07 3.98 8.97
N GLY A 16 4.54 3.27 7.94
CA GLY A 16 5.82 3.55 7.30
C GLY A 16 5.85 4.95 6.68
N ALA A 17 4.78 5.33 5.97
CA ALA A 17 4.65 6.66 5.38
C ALA A 17 4.66 7.77 6.45
N GLN A 18 3.91 7.60 7.54
CA GLN A 18 3.93 8.54 8.67
C GLN A 18 5.30 8.66 9.32
N LEU A 19 6.02 7.55 9.49
CA LEU A 19 7.38 7.58 10.02
C LEU A 19 8.33 8.34 9.09
N MET A 20 8.28 8.05 7.79
CA MET A 20 9.08 8.75 6.78
C MET A 20 8.80 10.25 6.76
N ALA A 21 7.52 10.64 6.80
CA ALA A 21 7.10 12.05 6.85
C ALA A 21 7.67 12.79 8.08
N LYS A 22 7.70 12.15 9.25
CA LYS A 22 8.28 12.74 10.48
C LYS A 22 9.76 13.11 10.35
N PHE A 23 10.49 12.41 9.47
CA PHE A 23 11.90 12.68 9.17
C PHE A 23 12.10 13.52 7.90
N GLY A 24 11.05 14.18 7.41
CA GLY A 24 11.13 15.07 6.24
C GLY A 24 11.24 14.35 4.90
N ILE A 25 11.02 13.04 4.85
CA ILE A 25 10.97 12.28 3.59
C ILE A 25 9.62 12.53 2.94
N ASN A 26 9.64 12.96 1.67
CA ASN A 26 8.41 13.22 0.93
C ASN A 26 7.65 11.91 0.67
N VAL A 27 6.39 11.87 1.11
CA VAL A 27 5.47 10.75 0.93
C VAL A 27 4.13 11.28 0.40
N PRO A 28 3.37 10.48 -0.37
CA PRO A 28 2.03 10.89 -0.78
C PRO A 28 1.15 11.16 0.44
N ASP A 29 0.46 12.30 0.43
CA ASP A 29 -0.54 12.63 1.44
C ASP A 29 -1.60 11.53 1.51
N GLY A 30 -1.98 11.16 2.72
CA GLY A 30 -3.02 10.17 2.93
C GLY A 30 -3.27 9.88 4.41
N ALA A 31 -4.34 9.16 4.68
CA ALA A 31 -4.71 8.72 6.02
C ALA A 31 -5.23 7.29 6.05
N PRO A 32 -4.99 6.56 7.16
CA PRO A 32 -5.69 5.31 7.41
C PRO A 32 -7.17 5.58 7.69
N ALA A 33 -8.02 4.71 7.17
CA ALA A 33 -9.45 4.72 7.37
C ALA A 33 -9.89 3.33 7.84
N PHE A 34 -10.69 3.29 8.91
CA PHE A 34 -11.14 2.06 9.57
C PHE A 34 -12.60 1.76 9.25
N THR A 35 -13.38 2.80 8.97
CA THR A 35 -14.79 2.70 8.61
C THR A 35 -15.05 3.26 7.22
N VAL A 36 -16.19 2.91 6.63
CA VAL A 36 -16.63 3.47 5.34
C VAL A 36 -16.84 4.99 5.44
N ALA A 37 -17.28 5.49 6.60
CA ALA A 37 -17.44 6.93 6.84
C ALA A 37 -16.07 7.64 6.85
N ASP A 38 -15.06 7.04 7.47
CA ASP A 38 -13.69 7.57 7.44
C ASP A 38 -13.18 7.64 5.99
N VAL A 39 -13.44 6.61 5.18
CA VAL A 39 -13.03 6.60 3.78
C VAL A 39 -13.68 7.75 3.02
N ALA A 40 -14.97 7.99 3.19
CA ALA A 40 -15.67 9.10 2.52
C ALA A 40 -15.03 10.45 2.87
N LYS A 41 -14.78 10.68 4.16
CA LYS A 41 -14.18 11.91 4.68
C LYS A 41 -12.76 12.12 4.16
N GLU A 42 -11.90 11.10 4.25
CA GLU A 42 -10.52 11.21 3.81
C GLU A 42 -10.43 11.25 2.27
N ALA A 43 -11.36 10.63 1.55
CA ALA A 43 -11.42 10.71 0.10
C ALA A 43 -11.72 12.13 -0.39
N GLU A 44 -12.66 12.84 0.25
CA GLU A 44 -12.93 14.24 -0.06
C GLU A 44 -11.73 15.15 0.26
N LYS A 45 -10.97 14.82 1.31
CA LYS A 45 -9.79 15.58 1.73
C LYS A 45 -8.59 15.39 0.80
N TYR A 46 -8.33 14.17 0.33
CA TYR A 46 -7.13 13.82 -0.46
C TYR A 46 -7.38 13.69 -1.96
N LYS A 47 -8.57 14.05 -2.45
CA LYS A 47 -8.86 14.05 -3.88
C LYS A 47 -7.90 14.95 -4.64
N ASP A 48 -7.47 14.47 -5.81
CA ASP A 48 -6.72 15.30 -6.74
C ASP A 48 -7.64 16.30 -7.47
N GLU A 49 -7.07 17.07 -8.40
CA GLU A 49 -7.80 18.07 -9.20
C GLU A 49 -8.95 17.47 -10.03
N LYS A 50 -8.92 16.16 -10.28
CA LYS A 50 -9.95 15.42 -11.02
C LYS A 50 -10.96 14.73 -10.10
N GLY A 51 -10.84 14.93 -8.79
CA GLY A 51 -11.70 14.26 -7.81
C GLY A 51 -11.34 12.79 -7.58
N GLU A 52 -10.13 12.35 -7.95
CA GLU A 52 -9.67 10.96 -7.83
C GLU A 52 -8.78 10.75 -6.60
N VAL A 53 -8.89 9.58 -6.00
CA VAL A 53 -8.08 9.09 -4.87
C VAL A 53 -7.63 7.65 -5.12
N VAL A 54 -6.66 7.22 -4.33
CA VAL A 54 -6.17 5.84 -4.32
C VAL A 54 -6.59 5.16 -3.02
N LEU A 55 -7.34 4.06 -3.12
CA LEU A 55 -7.66 3.19 -2.00
C LEU A 55 -6.72 1.99 -1.99
N LYS A 56 -5.95 1.81 -0.90
CA LYS A 56 -5.00 0.70 -0.75
C LYS A 56 -5.31 -0.16 0.47
N SER A 57 -5.56 -1.45 0.26
CA SER A 57 -5.71 -2.42 1.35
C SER A 57 -4.46 -2.50 2.22
N GLN A 58 -4.63 -2.36 3.53
CA GLN A 58 -3.55 -2.49 4.49
C GLN A 58 -3.47 -3.93 5.01
N ILE A 59 -2.64 -4.74 4.37
CA ILE A 59 -2.28 -6.09 4.82
C ILE A 59 -0.77 -6.23 4.87
N LEU A 60 -0.27 -7.05 5.80
CA LEU A 60 1.15 -7.40 5.90
C LEU A 60 1.52 -8.47 4.87
N ALA A 61 1.42 -8.10 3.60
CA ALA A 61 1.84 -8.88 2.43
C ALA A 61 1.97 -7.96 1.20
N GLY A 62 2.89 -8.29 0.30
CA GLY A 62 3.03 -7.64 -1.00
C GLY A 62 2.09 -8.23 -2.06
N GLY A 63 2.13 -7.67 -3.26
CA GLY A 63 1.33 -8.16 -4.40
C GLY A 63 -0.16 -7.79 -4.36
N ARG A 64 -0.52 -6.81 -3.53
CA ARG A 64 -1.90 -6.36 -3.31
C ARG A 64 -2.62 -5.94 -4.60
N GLY A 65 -1.96 -5.20 -5.49
CA GLY A 65 -2.57 -4.73 -6.75
C GLY A 65 -3.05 -5.86 -7.68
N LEU A 66 -2.39 -7.02 -7.65
CA LEU A 66 -2.79 -8.21 -8.41
C LEU A 66 -3.57 -9.23 -7.56
N GLY A 67 -3.90 -8.87 -6.32
CA GLY A 67 -4.67 -9.72 -5.43
C GLY A 67 -6.13 -9.85 -5.88
N LYS A 68 -6.87 -10.77 -5.25
CA LYS A 68 -8.30 -10.93 -5.44
C LYS A 68 -8.97 -11.07 -4.09
N PHE A 69 -10.08 -10.38 -3.89
CA PHE A 69 -10.90 -10.58 -2.72
C PHE A 69 -11.78 -11.82 -2.89
N THR A 70 -12.13 -12.44 -1.76
CA THR A 70 -13.01 -13.62 -1.73
C THR A 70 -14.43 -13.33 -2.21
N ASN A 71 -14.88 -12.07 -2.16
CA ASN A 71 -16.17 -11.61 -2.67
C ASN A 71 -16.18 -11.32 -4.19
N GLY A 72 -15.08 -11.60 -4.89
CA GLY A 72 -14.97 -11.42 -6.34
C GLY A 72 -14.33 -10.10 -6.80
N LEU A 73 -14.13 -9.13 -5.91
CA LEU A 73 -13.44 -7.88 -6.25
C LEU A 73 -11.97 -8.16 -6.62
N GLN A 74 -11.51 -7.62 -7.75
CA GLN A 74 -10.13 -7.79 -8.23
C GLN A 74 -9.25 -6.61 -7.81
N GLY A 75 -8.06 -6.90 -7.32
CA GLY A 75 -7.08 -5.91 -6.88
C GLY A 75 -7.36 -5.38 -5.46
N GLY A 76 -6.29 -5.20 -4.69
CA GLY A 76 -6.29 -4.53 -3.39
C GLY A 76 -5.81 -3.08 -3.43
N VAL A 77 -5.63 -2.53 -4.64
CA VAL A 77 -5.25 -1.13 -4.88
C VAL A 77 -6.12 -0.62 -6.01
N HIS A 78 -6.90 0.42 -5.74
CA HIS A 78 -7.87 0.97 -6.68
C HIS A 78 -7.72 2.48 -6.79
N ILE A 79 -7.79 2.97 -8.01
CA ILE A 79 -7.98 4.40 -8.26
C ILE A 79 -9.47 4.60 -8.47
N CYS A 80 -10.08 5.47 -7.67
CA CYS A 80 -11.50 5.76 -7.78
C CYS A 80 -11.78 7.24 -7.54
N THR A 81 -12.92 7.67 -8.02
CA THR A 81 -13.52 8.96 -7.70
C THR A 81 -13.89 9.02 -6.21
N ALA A 82 -13.76 10.19 -5.57
CA ALA A 82 -14.08 10.35 -4.15
C ALA A 82 -15.53 9.93 -3.83
N ALA A 83 -16.48 10.24 -4.72
CA ALA A 83 -17.88 9.82 -4.62
C ALA A 83 -18.06 8.28 -4.62
N LYS A 84 -17.19 7.54 -5.33
CA LYS A 84 -17.24 6.06 -5.41
C LYS A 84 -16.40 5.37 -4.33
N ALA A 85 -15.58 6.11 -3.59
CA ALA A 85 -14.66 5.53 -2.61
C ALA A 85 -15.40 4.76 -1.51
N SER A 86 -16.54 5.27 -1.05
CA SER A 86 -17.37 4.63 -0.01
C SER A 86 -17.97 3.30 -0.46
N GLU A 87 -18.43 3.21 -1.71
CA GLU A 87 -18.99 1.99 -2.27
C GLU A 87 -17.91 0.90 -2.38
N LEU A 88 -16.74 1.28 -2.89
CA LEU A 88 -15.61 0.36 -2.99
C LEU A 88 -15.11 -0.08 -1.60
N ALA A 89 -15.09 0.84 -0.63
CA ALA A 89 -14.69 0.54 0.73
C ALA A 89 -15.58 -0.52 1.40
N LYS A 90 -16.89 -0.52 1.13
CA LYS A 90 -17.81 -1.56 1.63
C LYS A 90 -17.43 -2.97 1.15
N GLN A 91 -16.86 -3.08 -0.04
CA GLN A 91 -16.41 -4.36 -0.60
C GLN A 91 -15.02 -4.76 -0.10
N MET A 92 -14.19 -3.80 0.31
CA MET A 92 -12.82 -4.05 0.74
C MET A 92 -12.69 -4.25 2.25
N LEU A 93 -13.28 -3.37 3.06
CA LEU A 93 -13.21 -3.45 4.53
C LEU A 93 -13.96 -4.69 5.05
N GLY A 94 -13.32 -5.43 5.95
CA GLY A 94 -13.82 -6.71 6.44
C GLY A 94 -13.69 -7.87 5.46
N GLY A 95 -13.35 -7.61 4.19
CA GLY A 95 -13.09 -8.63 3.18
C GLY A 95 -11.73 -9.30 3.36
N THR A 96 -11.55 -10.46 2.72
CA THR A 96 -10.29 -11.20 2.71
C THR A 96 -9.59 -11.04 1.37
N LEU A 97 -8.39 -10.44 1.38
CA LEU A 97 -7.57 -10.25 0.19
C LEU A 97 -6.56 -11.39 0.02
N VAL A 98 -6.67 -12.11 -1.09
CA VAL A 98 -5.77 -13.18 -1.51
C VAL A 98 -4.73 -12.62 -2.46
N THR A 99 -3.45 -12.85 -2.18
CA THR A 99 -2.31 -12.49 -3.03
C THR A 99 -1.40 -13.70 -3.22
N LYS A 100 -0.45 -13.63 -4.15
CA LYS A 100 0.58 -14.66 -4.31
C LYS A 100 1.37 -14.93 -3.02
N GLN A 101 1.53 -13.93 -2.16
CA GLN A 101 2.35 -14.03 -0.94
C GLN A 101 1.57 -14.48 0.29
N THR A 102 0.24 -14.32 0.30
CA THR A 102 -0.60 -14.75 1.44
C THR A 102 -1.02 -16.20 1.34
N GLY A 103 -0.91 -16.82 0.17
CA GLY A 103 -1.50 -18.13 -0.10
C GLY A 103 -3.04 -18.08 -0.15
N PRO A 104 -3.70 -19.25 -0.26
CA PRO A 104 -5.15 -19.35 -0.49
C PRO A 104 -5.99 -18.82 0.69
N ALA A 105 -5.45 -18.83 1.91
CA ALA A 105 -6.14 -18.29 3.09
C ALA A 105 -6.33 -16.76 3.03
N GLY A 106 -5.49 -16.04 2.26
CA GLY A 106 -5.54 -14.59 2.18
C GLY A 106 -5.24 -13.90 3.52
N LYS A 107 -5.54 -12.59 3.59
CA LYS A 107 -5.54 -11.83 4.84
C LYS A 107 -6.76 -10.92 4.94
N PRO A 108 -7.38 -10.79 6.13
CA PRO A 108 -8.48 -9.85 6.33
C PRO A 108 -7.98 -8.42 6.20
N VAL A 109 -8.80 -7.56 5.60
CA VAL A 109 -8.53 -6.13 5.42
C VAL A 109 -9.35 -5.34 6.45
N GLY A 110 -8.72 -5.01 7.58
CA GLY A 110 -9.35 -4.18 8.63
C GLY A 110 -9.10 -2.68 8.47
N THR A 111 -8.25 -2.28 7.54
CA THR A 111 -7.88 -0.87 7.35
C THR A 111 -7.60 -0.60 5.87
N LEU A 112 -8.07 0.54 5.39
CA LEU A 112 -7.71 1.08 4.09
C LEU A 112 -6.80 2.29 4.27
N TYR A 113 -5.88 2.50 3.34
CA TYR A 113 -5.14 3.75 3.23
C TYR A 113 -5.69 4.54 2.07
N VAL A 114 -6.25 5.71 2.37
CA VAL A 114 -6.76 6.66 1.39
C VAL A 114 -5.65 7.64 1.10
N ALA A 115 -5.11 7.61 -0.12
CA ALA A 115 -3.97 8.41 -0.51
C ALA A 115 -4.29 9.27 -1.74
N ARG A 116 -3.65 10.43 -1.81
CA ARG A 116 -3.70 11.31 -2.97
C ARG A 116 -3.09 10.62 -4.18
N LYS A 117 -3.78 10.71 -5.32
CA LYS A 117 -3.27 10.20 -6.60
C LYS A 117 -2.08 11.04 -7.06
N MET A 118 -0.95 10.39 -7.31
CA MET A 118 0.27 11.05 -7.79
C MET A 118 0.48 10.83 -9.29
N LYS A 119 0.87 11.89 -10.01
CA LYS A 119 1.24 11.77 -11.43
C LYS A 119 2.68 11.25 -11.54
N LEU A 120 2.81 9.94 -11.70
CA LEU A 120 4.11 9.28 -11.84
C LEU A 120 4.73 9.59 -13.22
N LYS A 121 5.86 10.31 -13.22
CA LYS A 121 6.69 10.52 -14.43
C LYS A 121 7.73 9.41 -14.63
N ARG A 122 8.27 8.90 -13.52
CA ARG A 122 9.29 7.84 -13.45
C ARG A 122 9.05 7.04 -12.19
N GLU A 123 9.32 5.74 -12.26
CA GLU A 123 9.27 4.83 -11.14
C GLU A 123 10.63 4.14 -11.00
N MET A 124 11.13 4.05 -9.77
CA MET A 124 12.43 3.47 -9.45
C MET A 124 12.28 2.61 -8.21
N TYR A 125 13.14 1.59 -8.10
CA TYR A 125 13.27 0.83 -6.86
C TYR A 125 14.45 1.38 -6.05
N PHE A 126 14.22 1.63 -4.76
CA PHE A 126 15.25 2.04 -3.82
C PHE A 126 15.05 1.31 -2.49
N ALA A 127 16.13 0.81 -1.90
CA ALA A 127 16.11 0.17 -0.60
C ALA A 127 17.41 0.44 0.16
N ILE A 128 17.27 0.58 1.48
CA ILE A 128 18.39 0.61 2.42
C ILE A 128 18.22 -0.59 3.34
N LEU A 129 19.27 -1.39 3.50
CA LEU A 129 19.28 -2.56 4.37
C LEU A 129 20.64 -2.70 5.05
N LEU A 130 20.68 -3.47 6.13
CA LEU A 130 21.94 -3.90 6.74
C LEU A 130 22.47 -5.11 5.99
N ASP A 131 23.63 -4.97 5.38
CA ASP A 131 24.31 -6.05 4.69
C ASP A 131 25.05 -6.93 5.71
N ARG A 132 24.88 -8.25 5.58
CA ARG A 132 25.49 -9.22 6.49
C ARG A 132 26.98 -9.39 6.24
N LYS A 133 27.46 -9.15 5.00
CA LYS A 133 28.88 -9.33 4.68
C LYS A 133 29.73 -8.19 5.22
N THR A 134 29.27 -6.97 5.03
CA THR A 134 29.96 -5.75 5.50
C THR A 134 29.59 -5.35 6.93
N ALA A 135 28.54 -5.94 7.50
CA ALA A 135 27.94 -5.54 8.78
C ALA A 135 27.55 -4.04 8.84
N GLY A 136 27.35 -3.42 7.67
CA GLY A 136 27.05 -2.00 7.52
C GLY A 136 25.79 -1.75 6.68
N PRO A 137 25.35 -0.48 6.58
CA PRO A 137 24.27 -0.10 5.70
C PRO A 137 24.69 -0.22 4.23
N ILE A 138 23.83 -0.82 3.40
CA ILE A 138 23.94 -0.84 1.94
C ILE A 138 22.71 -0.20 1.31
N MET A 139 22.92 0.51 0.21
CA MET A 139 21.85 1.08 -0.61
C MET A 139 21.76 0.31 -1.93
N ILE A 140 20.54 -0.06 -2.32
CA ILE A 140 20.24 -0.71 -3.59
C ILE A 140 19.30 0.19 -4.38
N GLY A 141 19.68 0.52 -5.61
CA GLY A 141 18.88 1.31 -6.53
C GLY A 141 18.72 0.62 -7.88
N CYS A 142 17.52 0.66 -8.47
CA CYS A 142 17.28 0.22 -9.83
C CYS A 142 16.42 1.24 -10.60
N ARG A 143 16.96 1.72 -11.73
CA ARG A 143 16.27 2.65 -12.63
C ARG A 143 15.18 1.99 -13.47
N HIS A 144 15.32 0.69 -13.76
CA HIS A 144 14.39 -0.07 -14.60
C HIS A 144 13.39 -0.85 -13.74
N TYR A 145 12.50 -0.14 -13.05
CA TYR A 145 11.34 -0.77 -12.44
C TYR A 145 10.18 -0.76 -13.45
N ARG A 146 10.12 -1.77 -14.33
CA ARG A 146 8.95 -2.03 -15.18
C ARG A 146 8.36 -3.37 -14.80
N ARG A 147 7.19 -3.35 -14.15
CA ARG A 147 6.27 -4.50 -14.17
C ARG A 147 5.19 -4.25 -15.22
N PRO A 148 5.01 -5.13 -16.21
CA PRO A 148 3.87 -5.05 -17.13
C PRO A 148 2.57 -5.03 -16.31
N GLY A 149 1.76 -3.98 -16.48
CA GLY A 149 0.41 -3.87 -15.92
C GLY A 149 0.29 -3.54 -14.42
N ALA A 150 1.38 -3.19 -13.73
CA ALA A 150 1.32 -2.77 -12.33
C ALA A 150 1.75 -1.30 -12.20
N HIS A 151 0.78 -0.39 -12.20
CA HIS A 151 1.01 0.98 -11.76
C HIS A 151 1.05 0.99 -10.23
N VAL A 152 2.22 1.20 -9.65
CA VAL A 152 2.32 1.50 -8.22
C VAL A 152 1.78 2.92 -8.06
N CYS A 153 0.55 3.00 -7.57
CA CYS A 153 -0.16 4.25 -7.30
C CYS A 153 0.47 4.99 -6.11
#